data_AF-A0A7G3AM72-F1
#
_entry.id   AF-A0A7G3AM72-F1
#
_cell.length_a   1.000
_cell.length_b   1.000
_cell.length_c   1.000
_cell.angle_alpha   90.00
_cell.angle_beta   90.00
_cell.angle_gamma   90.00
#
_symmetry.space_group_name_H-M   'P 1'
#
loop_
_entity.id
_entity.type
_entity.pdbx_description
1 polymer ?
#
loop_
_entity_poly.entity_id
_entity_poly.type
_entity_poly.pdbx_seq_one_letter_code
_entity_poly.pdbx_strand_id
1 'polypeptide(L)'
;QFVNVKMKSLVFLILFVTLSWASDIEDCAKETKLSDEELARFQKDDLTSEDPTAHCFVKCLLAKKNFFDDAGLPKKEVIAPYLRGLNPDKDVKEIMADCLKLIAEDGSGSCLTTYMRYKCSIQKGLVVLS
;
A
#
# COMPACT_ATOMS: atom_id res chain seq x y z
N GLN A 1 22.20 25.74 17.71
CA GLN A 1 22.25 25.51 16.24
C GLN A 1 21.84 24.09 15.82
N PHE A 2 21.93 23.07 16.68
CA PHE A 2 21.54 21.67 16.37
C PHE A 2 20.04 21.41 16.13
N VAL A 3 19.14 22.16 16.78
CA VAL A 3 17.68 21.98 16.63
C VAL A 3 17.20 22.34 15.21
N ASN A 4 17.83 23.34 14.59
CA ASN A 4 17.44 23.87 13.28
C ASN A 4 17.82 22.89 12.14
N VAL A 5 18.94 22.17 12.27
CA VAL A 5 19.41 21.19 11.27
C VAL A 5 18.56 19.92 11.31
N LYS A 6 18.26 19.39 12.49
CA LYS A 6 17.45 18.17 12.66
C LYS A 6 16.00 18.38 12.20
N MET A 7 15.43 19.55 12.50
CA MET A 7 14.11 19.96 12.03
C MET A 7 14.06 20.11 10.50
N LYS A 8 15.05 20.78 9.89
CA LYS A 8 15.15 20.91 8.43
C LYS A 8 15.31 19.56 7.73
N SER A 9 16.12 18.66 8.30
CA SER A 9 16.31 17.31 7.77
C SER A 9 15.03 16.49 7.85
N LEU A 10 14.26 16.61 8.94
CA LEU A 10 12.99 15.89 9.09
C LEU A 10 11.93 16.42 8.11
N VAL A 11 11.83 17.74 7.95
CA VAL A 11 10.92 18.37 6.98
C VAL A 11 11.27 17.95 5.54
N PHE A 12 12.56 17.90 5.20
CA PHE A 12 13.00 17.48 3.86
C PHE A 12 12.68 16.00 3.59
N LEU A 13 12.83 15.13 4.58
CA LEU A 13 12.45 13.72 4.48
C LEU A 13 10.94 13.54 4.30
N ILE A 14 10.11 14.29 5.04
CA ILE A 14 8.65 14.23 4.90
C ILE A 14 8.22 14.71 3.50
N LEU A 15 8.79 15.82 3.01
CA LEU A 15 8.57 16.30 1.65
C LEU A 15 8.98 15.26 0.60
N PHE A 16 10.13 14.61 0.76
CA PHE A 16 10.60 13.60 -0.18
C PHE A 16 9.69 12.36 -0.20
N VAL A 17 9.24 11.89 0.97
CA VAL A 17 8.33 10.76 1.08
C VAL A 17 6.99 11.09 0.43
N THR A 18 6.35 12.22 0.80
CA THR A 18 5.06 12.64 0.24
C THR A 18 5.11 12.86 -1.28
N LEU A 19 6.20 13.42 -1.81
CA LEU A 19 6.40 13.58 -3.26
C LEU A 19 6.56 12.24 -3.98
N SER A 20 7.28 11.28 -3.39
CA SER A 20 7.40 9.92 -3.94
C SER A 20 6.05 9.21 -4.00
N TRP A 21 5.17 9.43 -3.02
CA TRP A 21 3.82 8.85 -3.05
C TRP A 21 2.94 9.43 -4.14
N ALA A 22 2.97 10.76 -4.32
CA ALA A 22 2.19 11.42 -5.36
C ALA A 22 2.58 10.91 -6.76
N SER A 23 3.88 10.73 -7.04
CA SER A 23 4.33 10.18 -8.33
C SER A 23 3.92 8.73 -8.52
N ASP A 24 4.02 7.89 -7.47
CA ASP A 24 3.66 6.47 -7.58
C ASP A 24 2.15 6.29 -7.85
N ILE A 25 1.31 7.12 -7.23
CA ILE A 25 -0.15 7.15 -7.48
C ILE A 25 -0.45 7.54 -8.92
N GLU A 26 0.17 8.61 -9.42
CA GLU A 26 -0.05 9.07 -10.79
C GLU A 26 0.39 8.01 -11.81
N ASP A 27 1.57 7.42 -11.62
CA ASP A 27 2.10 6.37 -12.48
C ASP A 27 1.18 5.15 -12.50
N CYS A 28 0.79 4.65 -11.32
CA CYS A 28 -0.03 3.46 -11.23
C CYS A 28 -1.45 3.69 -11.76
N ALA A 29 -2.03 4.87 -11.57
CA ALA A 29 -3.33 5.21 -12.14
C ALA A 29 -3.27 5.18 -13.68
N LYS A 30 -2.21 5.75 -14.27
CA LYS A 30 -1.97 5.71 -15.73
C LYS A 30 -1.73 4.29 -16.25
N GLU A 31 -0.87 3.52 -15.59
CA GLU A 31 -0.49 2.17 -16.00
C GLU A 31 -1.71 1.23 -16.03
N THR A 32 -2.56 1.34 -15.01
CA THR A 32 -3.74 0.49 -14.84
C THR A 32 -4.99 1.03 -15.53
N LYS A 33 -4.91 2.25 -16.07
CA LYS A 33 -6.05 3.00 -16.64
C LYS A 33 -7.19 3.16 -15.63
N LEU A 34 -6.83 3.40 -14.38
CA LEU A 34 -7.79 3.69 -13.31
C LEU A 34 -8.59 4.95 -13.66
N SER A 35 -9.89 4.92 -13.46
CA SER A 35 -10.74 6.10 -13.66
C SER A 35 -10.52 7.14 -12.54
N ASP A 36 -10.83 8.40 -12.82
CA ASP A 36 -10.80 9.47 -11.81
C ASP A 36 -11.77 9.19 -10.65
N GLU A 37 -12.90 8.51 -10.92
CA GLU A 37 -13.85 8.09 -9.89
C GLU A 37 -13.23 7.08 -8.94
N GLU A 38 -12.59 6.04 -9.48
CA GLU A 38 -11.95 5.00 -8.69
C GLU A 38 -10.73 5.54 -7.93
N LEU A 39 -9.97 6.46 -8.53
CA LEU A 39 -8.89 7.16 -7.84
C LEU A 39 -9.42 7.99 -6.66
N ALA A 40 -10.55 8.69 -6.85
CA ALA A 40 -11.18 9.48 -5.80
C ALA A 40 -11.75 8.61 -4.66
N ARG A 41 -12.19 7.37 -4.94
CA ARG A 41 -12.55 6.38 -3.91
C ARG A 41 -11.34 5.98 -3.10
N PHE A 42 -10.25 5.61 -3.77
CA PHE A 42 -9.02 5.20 -3.12
C PHE A 42 -8.45 6.28 -2.19
N GLN A 43 -8.46 7.55 -2.60
CA GLN A 43 -8.02 8.70 -1.79
C GLN A 43 -8.85 8.91 -0.50
N LYS A 44 -10.03 8.29 -0.41
CA LYS A 44 -10.92 8.33 0.75
C LYS A 44 -10.93 7.02 1.54
N ASP A 45 -10.00 6.12 1.24
CA ASP A 45 -9.97 4.74 1.75
C ASP A 45 -11.26 3.95 1.47
N ASP A 46 -12.02 4.31 0.43
CA ASP A 46 -13.17 3.54 -0.03
C ASP A 46 -12.70 2.33 -0.85
N LEU A 47 -12.62 1.18 -0.18
CA LEU A 47 -12.22 -0.11 -0.75
C LEU A 47 -13.43 -1.01 -1.05
N THR A 48 -14.58 -0.44 -1.39
CA THR A 48 -15.78 -1.20 -1.77
C THR A 48 -15.86 -1.56 -3.24
N SER A 49 -14.96 -1.01 -4.06
CA SER A 49 -14.94 -1.24 -5.50
C SER A 49 -14.60 -2.69 -5.89
N GLU A 50 -15.37 -3.21 -6.83
CA GLU A 50 -15.13 -4.49 -7.52
C GLU A 50 -14.49 -4.27 -8.90
N ASP A 51 -14.04 -3.04 -9.22
CA ASP A 51 -13.38 -2.72 -10.48
C ASP A 51 -12.01 -3.43 -10.58
N PRO A 52 -11.77 -4.28 -11.61
CA PRO A 52 -10.49 -4.96 -11.77
C PRO A 52 -9.29 -4.02 -11.92
N THR A 53 -9.47 -2.82 -12.47
CA THR A 53 -8.42 -1.80 -12.59
C THR A 53 -8.04 -1.24 -11.23
N ALA A 54 -9.00 -1.06 -10.31
CA ALA A 54 -8.73 -0.66 -8.93
C ALA A 54 -7.94 -1.73 -8.17
N HIS A 55 -8.19 -3.01 -8.42
CA HIS A 55 -7.43 -4.10 -7.81
C HIS A 55 -5.97 -4.11 -8.30
N CYS A 56 -5.76 -3.93 -9.60
CA CYS A 56 -4.42 -3.86 -10.17
C CYS A 56 -3.69 -2.57 -9.77
N PHE A 57 -4.40 -1.47 -9.56
CA PHE A 57 -3.81 -0.23 -9.05
C PHE A 57 -3.16 -0.42 -7.67
N VAL A 58 -3.85 -1.10 -6.74
CA VAL A 58 -3.28 -1.45 -5.43
C VAL A 58 -2.05 -2.34 -5.56
N LYS A 59 -2.09 -3.33 -6.46
CA LYS A 59 -0.93 -4.18 -6.73
C LYS A 59 0.27 -3.36 -7.23
N CYS A 60 0.04 -2.43 -8.16
CA CYS A 60 1.09 -1.55 -8.69
C CYS A 60 1.75 -0.72 -7.59
N LEU A 61 0.96 -0.07 -6.74
CA LEU A 61 1.48 0.75 -5.63
C LEU A 61 2.37 -0.07 -4.69
N LEU A 62 1.88 -1.22 -4.25
CA LEU A 62 2.61 -2.09 -3.34
C LEU A 62 3.88 -2.67 -4.00
N ALA A 63 3.86 -2.92 -5.31
CA ALA A 63 5.07 -3.31 -6.05
C ALA A 63 6.11 -2.18 -6.09
N LYS A 64 5.71 -0.92 -6.31
CA LYS A 64 6.62 0.25 -6.25
C LYS A 64 7.25 0.45 -4.86
N LYS A 65 6.56 0.02 -3.79
CA LYS A 65 7.13 -0.03 -2.42
C LYS A 65 8.00 -1.26 -2.16
N ASN A 66 8.28 -2.06 -3.19
CA ASN A 66 9.10 -3.28 -3.09
C ASN A 66 8.52 -4.29 -2.08
N PHE A 67 7.19 -4.35 -1.95
CA PHE A 67 6.54 -5.32 -1.06
C PHE A 67 6.43 -6.70 -1.68
N PHE A 68 6.62 -6.81 -2.99
CA PHE A 68 6.61 -8.09 -3.70
C PHE A 68 7.99 -8.37 -4.31
N ASP A 69 8.32 -9.65 -4.46
CA ASP A 69 9.44 -10.10 -5.27
C ASP A 69 9.07 -10.24 -6.75
N ASP A 70 10.07 -10.60 -7.56
CA ASP A 70 9.91 -10.74 -9.01
C ASP A 70 8.94 -11.87 -9.38
N ALA A 71 8.66 -12.79 -8.45
CA ALA A 71 7.64 -13.83 -8.57
C ALA A 71 6.26 -13.39 -8.06
N GLY A 72 6.13 -12.17 -7.54
CA GLY A 72 4.89 -11.62 -7.00
C GLY A 72 4.55 -12.08 -5.58
N LEU A 73 5.51 -12.67 -4.85
CA LEU A 73 5.34 -13.09 -3.47
C LEU A 73 5.65 -11.96 -2.48
N PRO A 74 4.91 -11.83 -1.36
CA PRO A 74 5.17 -10.80 -0.36
C PRO A 74 6.54 -10.93 0.31
N LYS A 75 7.36 -9.88 0.25
CA LYS A 75 8.62 -9.71 0.98
C LYS A 75 8.35 -9.35 2.44
N LYS A 76 8.05 -10.35 3.27
CA LYS A 76 7.66 -10.16 4.68
C LYS A 76 8.71 -9.39 5.48
N GLU A 77 9.97 -9.55 5.16
CA GLU A 77 11.13 -8.86 5.74
C GLU A 77 11.17 -7.36 5.43
N VAL A 78 10.54 -6.92 4.33
CA VAL A 78 10.36 -5.50 4.00
C VAL A 78 9.06 -4.97 4.61
N ILE A 79 7.97 -5.72 4.43
CA ILE A 79 6.62 -5.29 4.84
C ILE A 79 6.51 -5.15 6.36
N ALA A 80 6.99 -6.13 7.14
CA ALA A 80 6.74 -6.14 8.58
C ALA A 80 7.44 -4.98 9.33
N PRO A 81 8.72 -4.65 9.08
CA PRO A 81 9.34 -3.48 9.69
C PRO A 81 8.66 -2.17 9.26
N TYR A 82 8.33 -2.05 7.97
CA TYR A 82 7.63 -0.88 7.45
C TYR A 82 6.28 -0.66 8.15
N LEU A 83 5.44 -1.69 8.20
CA LEU A 83 4.12 -1.61 8.82
C LEU A 83 4.20 -1.37 10.33
N ARG A 84 5.19 -1.93 11.04
CA ARG A 84 5.41 -1.60 12.46
C ARG A 84 5.79 -0.14 12.67
N GLY A 85 6.55 0.44 11.74
CA GLY A 85 6.90 1.87 11.77
C GLY A 85 5.67 2.76 11.68
N LEU A 86 4.68 2.39 10.87
CA LEU A 86 3.41 3.11 10.73
C LEU A 86 2.38 2.77 11.81
N ASN A 87 2.48 1.59 12.41
CA ASN A 87 1.49 1.02 13.33
C ASN A 87 2.15 0.52 14.62
N PRO A 88 2.76 1.41 15.44
CA PRO A 88 3.53 1.01 16.62
C PRO A 88 2.68 0.27 17.67
N ASP A 89 1.36 0.53 17.70
CA ASP A 89 0.44 -0.02 18.70
C ASP A 89 -0.39 -1.22 18.20
N LYS A 90 -0.04 -1.81 17.06
CA LYS A 90 -0.79 -2.93 16.44
C LYS A 90 0.02 -4.22 16.42
N ASP A 91 -0.66 -5.35 16.53
CA ASP A 91 -0.04 -6.66 16.22
C ASP A 91 0.03 -6.87 14.69
N VAL A 92 0.99 -6.19 14.07
CA VAL A 92 1.26 -6.28 12.63
C VAL A 92 1.53 -7.72 12.20
N LYS A 93 2.17 -8.54 13.05
CA LYS A 93 2.53 -9.91 12.67
C LYS A 93 1.29 -10.79 12.58
N GLU A 94 0.42 -10.73 13.58
CA GLU A 94 -0.84 -11.48 13.60
C GLU A 94 -1.75 -11.05 12.45
N ILE A 95 -1.96 -9.74 12.27
CA ILE A 95 -2.83 -9.21 11.21
C ILE A 95 -2.33 -9.64 9.83
N MET A 96 -1.02 -9.52 9.57
CA MET A 96 -0.43 -9.95 8.29
C MET A 96 -0.55 -11.47 8.09
N ALA A 97 -0.33 -12.26 9.13
CA ALA A 97 -0.48 -13.71 9.05
C ALA A 97 -1.91 -14.12 8.69
N ASP A 98 -2.91 -13.36 9.15
CA ASP A 98 -4.31 -13.58 8.80
C ASP A 98 -4.63 -13.15 7.37
N CYS A 99 -4.33 -11.90 7.02
CA CYS A 99 -4.68 -11.35 5.70
C CYS A 99 -3.95 -12.02 4.54
N LEU A 100 -2.69 -12.45 4.72
CA LEU A 100 -1.92 -13.10 3.64
C LEU A 100 -2.46 -14.49 3.23
N LYS A 101 -3.35 -15.10 4.02
CA LYS A 101 -4.03 -16.35 3.66
C LYS A 101 -5.05 -16.15 2.54
N LEU A 102 -5.52 -14.92 2.34
CA LEU A 102 -6.50 -14.62 1.29
C LEU A 102 -5.87 -14.83 -0.08
N ILE A 103 -6.59 -15.58 -0.92
CA ILE A 103 -6.27 -15.88 -2.32
C ILE A 103 -7.59 -15.78 -3.08
N ALA A 104 -7.58 -15.17 -4.27
CA ALA A 104 -8.74 -15.16 -5.13
C ALA A 104 -9.03 -16.57 -5.67
N GLU A 105 -10.25 -17.07 -5.47
CA GLU A 105 -10.64 -18.44 -5.82
C GLU A 105 -11.15 -18.60 -7.25
N ASP A 106 -11.49 -17.49 -7.91
CA ASP A 106 -12.12 -17.44 -9.24
C ASP A 106 -11.13 -17.29 -10.41
N GLY A 107 -9.82 -17.34 -10.14
CA GLY A 107 -8.79 -17.16 -11.17
C GLY A 107 -8.61 -15.71 -11.65
N SER A 108 -9.28 -14.73 -11.03
CA SER A 108 -9.07 -13.27 -11.24
C SER A 108 -7.63 -12.79 -10.94
N GLY A 109 -6.80 -13.67 -10.39
CA GLY A 109 -5.35 -13.57 -10.47
C GLY A 109 -4.70 -12.75 -9.36
N SER A 110 -3.50 -12.28 -9.68
CA SER A 110 -2.61 -11.63 -8.71
C SER A 110 -3.07 -10.24 -8.25
N CYS A 111 -3.87 -9.53 -9.07
CA CYS A 111 -4.43 -8.22 -8.70
C CYS A 111 -5.49 -8.35 -7.60
N LEU A 112 -6.55 -9.14 -7.81
CA LEU A 112 -7.61 -9.32 -6.81
C LEU A 112 -7.05 -9.90 -5.50
N THR A 113 -6.17 -10.91 -5.59
CA THR A 113 -5.51 -11.48 -4.40
C THR A 113 -4.76 -10.40 -3.60
N THR A 114 -4.04 -9.52 -4.28
CA THR A 114 -3.30 -8.42 -3.63
C THR A 114 -4.25 -7.40 -3.01
N TYR A 115 -5.31 -7.04 -3.73
CA TYR A 115 -6.34 -6.12 -3.26
C TYR A 115 -7.07 -6.64 -2.02
N MET A 116 -7.47 -7.91 -1.99
CA MET A 116 -8.12 -8.55 -0.83
C MET A 116 -7.23 -8.49 0.42
N ARG A 117 -5.93 -8.78 0.26
CA ARG A 117 -4.94 -8.70 1.35
C ARG A 117 -4.79 -7.28 1.87
N TYR A 118 -4.71 -6.31 0.96
CA TYR A 118 -4.66 -4.88 1.29
C TYR A 118 -5.91 -4.44 2.06
N LYS A 119 -7.09 -4.71 1.50
CA LYS A 119 -8.40 -4.40 2.10
C LYS A 119 -8.56 -5.02 3.49
N CYS A 120 -8.19 -6.29 3.66
CA CYS A 120 -8.18 -6.95 4.97
C CYS A 120 -7.29 -6.22 5.99
N SER A 121 -6.10 -5.77 5.57
CA SER A 121 -5.16 -5.06 6.43
C SER A 121 -5.73 -3.72 6.90
N ILE A 122 -6.29 -2.94 5.97
CA ILE A 122 -6.96 -1.67 6.27
C ILE A 122 -8.18 -1.89 7.19
N GLN A 123 -9.01 -2.89 6.93
CA GLN A 123 -10.18 -3.23 7.76
C GLN A 123 -9.82 -3.66 9.18
N LYS A 124 -8.64 -4.26 9.38
CA LYS A 124 -8.08 -4.58 10.71
C LYS A 124 -7.36 -3.39 11.35
N GLY A 125 -7.41 -2.22 10.71
CA GLY A 125 -6.91 -0.96 11.23
C GLY A 125 -5.40 -0.78 11.08
N LEU A 126 -4.77 -1.45 10.12
CA LEU A 126 -3.40 -1.11 9.71
C LEU A 126 -3.43 0.09 8.76
N VAL A 127 -2.58 1.06 9.03
CA VAL A 127 -2.14 2.05 8.03
C VAL A 127 -1.08 1.36 7.17
N VAL A 128 -1.39 1.12 5.89
CA VAL A 128 -0.50 0.42 4.97
C VAL A 128 0.24 1.39 4.05
N LEU A 129 -0.41 2.47 3.64
CA LEU A 129 0.17 3.52 2.81
C LEU A 129 0.01 4.84 3.58
N SER A 130 1.06 5.67 3.61
CA SER A 130 1.10 6.95 4.33
C SER A 130 1.94 7.99 3.60
#